data_AF-A0A524LK96-F1
#
_entry.id   AF-A0A524LK96-F1
#
_cell.length_a   1.000
_cell.length_b   1.000
_cell.length_c   1.000
_cell.angle_alpha   90.00
_cell.angle_beta   90.00
_cell.angle_gamma   90.00
#
_symmetry.space_group_name_H-M   'P 1'
#
loop_
_entity.id
_entity.type
_entity.pdbx_description
1 polymer ?
#
loop_
_entity_poly.entity_id
_entity_poly.type
_entity_poly.pdbx_seq_one_letter_code
_entity_poly.pdbx_strand_id
1 'polypeptide(L)'
;FGIYRLIPTVFAIIQFFIIKYTKPSNLSYIHGYFITIVVGGTIALMTVDLGGFNSSYYAGLNLVIIGVLLLLPWAAIHSAINSMFIITMYIGFNMISGQKYDTNILINNLFFLCSTAVLAVSINYVKHKLVKQEFFLLVELEKARDALWSEIELAKRIQTALLPDNDKISGYEIAAKMVPAKEVGGDYYDIIETPKGEKWITIGDVSGHGVDSGLIMMMAQTSILSMINNSENLTPSQVLKSVNAVIRENLSRLGSDHYMTMMAMKLNESKLTIAGKHQDIVIYRADKNKTEVIRNKGTWLGISDDIDLFQNDQAVSIQHGDIMVLFTDGITEATNKKGEMFGQARLEQTLDQYADLPVGKIVEKFIQEVEKFQKEQQDDMTIVVIKKN
;
A
#
# COMPACT_ATOMS: atom_id res chain seq x y z
N PHE A 1 54.34 6.39 27.43
CA PHE A 1 53.42 5.26 27.16
C PHE A 1 51.95 5.57 27.43
N GLY A 2 51.57 6.05 28.64
CA GLY A 2 50.16 6.44 28.91
C GLY A 2 49.62 7.53 27.97
N ILE A 3 50.45 8.52 27.62
CA ILE A 3 50.13 9.60 26.68
C ILE A 3 49.79 9.05 25.28
N TYR A 4 50.57 8.09 24.76
CA TYR A 4 50.32 7.45 23.46
C TYR A 4 49.01 6.67 23.39
N ARG A 5 48.43 6.27 24.53
CA ARG A 5 47.13 5.59 24.54
C ARG A 5 45.99 6.58 24.76
N LEU A 6 46.17 7.53 25.68
CA LEU A 6 45.13 8.50 26.02
C LEU A 6 44.76 9.39 24.83
N ILE A 7 45.75 9.92 24.12
CA ILE A 7 45.53 10.86 23.01
C ILE A 7 44.67 10.25 21.88
N PRO A 8 45.06 9.13 21.24
CA PRO A 8 44.26 8.55 20.16
C PRO A 8 42.89 8.06 20.64
N THR A 9 42.76 7.59 21.89
CA THR A 9 41.45 7.21 22.45
C THR A 9 40.52 8.41 22.59
N VAL A 10 41.01 9.54 23.12
CA VAL A 10 40.19 10.77 23.24
C VAL A 10 39.75 11.26 21.86
N PHE A 11 40.66 11.31 20.89
CA PHE A 11 40.32 11.72 19.52
C PHE A 11 39.34 10.75 18.84
N ALA A 12 39.47 9.44 19.05
CA ALA A 12 38.52 8.47 18.51
C ALA A 12 37.11 8.64 19.12
N ILE A 13 37.01 8.93 20.43
CA ILE A 13 35.73 9.21 21.10
C ILE A 13 35.10 10.48 20.54
N ILE A 14 35.88 11.56 20.39
CA ILE A 14 35.40 12.81 19.77
C ILE A 14 34.89 12.53 18.35
N GLN A 15 35.65 11.77 17.56
CA GLN A 15 35.28 11.43 16.19
C GLN A 15 33.99 10.60 16.12
N PHE A 16 33.79 9.67 17.04
CA PHE A 16 32.55 8.91 17.15
C PHE A 16 31.34 9.84 17.36
N PHE A 17 31.45 10.82 18.25
CA PHE A 17 30.37 11.79 18.47
C PHE A 17 30.12 12.68 17.26
N ILE A 18 31.17 13.12 16.57
CA ILE A 18 31.03 13.89 15.33
C ILE A 18 30.28 13.07 14.28
N ILE A 19 30.71 11.83 14.01
CA ILE A 19 30.07 10.96 13.03
C ILE A 19 28.61 10.67 13.41
N LYS A 20 28.31 10.49 14.70
CA LYS A 20 26.95 10.22 15.18
C LYS A 20 25.99 11.38 14.97
N TYR A 21 26.46 12.61 15.11
CA TYR A 21 25.61 13.81 15.08
C TYR A 21 25.67 14.58 13.76
N THR A 22 26.55 14.22 12.83
CA THR A 22 26.65 14.85 11.51
C THR A 22 25.93 14.01 10.46
N LYS A 23 25.25 14.68 9.51
CA LYS A 23 24.66 13.99 8.36
C LYS A 23 25.77 13.50 7.43
N PRO A 24 25.61 12.29 6.83
CA PRO A 24 26.52 11.82 5.79
C PRO A 24 26.62 12.85 4.67
N SER A 25 27.85 13.12 4.22
CA SER A 25 28.13 14.04 3.12
C SER A 25 29.21 13.47 2.21
N ASN A 26 29.44 14.11 1.07
CA ASN A 26 30.54 13.76 0.18
C ASN A 26 31.92 13.88 0.85
N LEU A 27 32.04 14.54 2.01
CA LEU A 27 33.29 14.69 2.77
C LEU A 27 33.43 13.69 3.93
N SER A 28 32.44 12.81 4.16
CA SER A 28 32.48 11.85 5.27
C SER A 28 33.66 10.87 5.20
N TYR A 29 34.27 10.69 4.03
CA TYR A 29 35.48 9.88 3.85
C TYR A 29 36.70 10.45 4.60
N ILE A 30 36.72 11.77 4.90
CA ILE A 30 37.81 12.44 5.62
C ILE A 30 37.99 11.86 7.02
N HIS A 31 36.90 11.40 7.65
CA HIS A 31 36.98 10.81 8.98
C HIS A 31 37.89 9.58 9.03
N GLY A 32 37.99 8.82 7.93
CA GLY A 32 38.90 7.67 7.82
C GLY A 32 40.37 8.08 7.82
N TYR A 33 40.70 9.10 7.04
CA TYR A 33 42.05 9.65 7.01
C TYR A 33 42.46 10.25 8.35
N PHE A 34 41.54 10.92 9.03
CA PHE A 34 41.79 11.45 10.37
C PHE A 34 42.13 10.34 11.37
N ILE A 35 41.36 9.25 11.40
CA ILE A 35 41.65 8.08 12.25
C ILE A 35 43.02 7.50 11.93
N THR A 36 43.36 7.38 10.65
CA THR A 36 44.66 6.89 10.21
C THR A 36 45.82 7.75 10.66
N ILE A 37 45.71 9.07 10.51
CA ILE A 37 46.77 10.00 10.92
C ILE A 37 46.95 9.94 12.44
N VAL A 38 45.85 10.03 13.20
CA VAL A 38 45.93 10.09 14.67
C VAL A 38 46.33 8.75 15.27
N VAL A 39 45.62 7.67 14.95
CA VAL A 39 45.85 6.34 15.54
C VAL A 39 47.07 5.68 14.91
N GLY A 40 47.15 5.66 13.58
CA GLY A 40 48.28 5.07 12.86
C GLY A 40 49.59 5.83 13.11
N GLY A 41 49.55 7.17 13.12
CA GLY A 41 50.72 7.99 13.46
C GLY A 41 51.20 7.76 14.90
N THR A 42 50.28 7.65 15.86
CA THR A 42 50.63 7.35 17.25
C THR A 42 51.30 5.97 17.40
N ILE A 43 50.76 4.94 16.75
CA ILE A 43 51.36 3.60 16.77
C ILE A 43 52.74 3.62 16.09
N ALA A 44 52.90 4.36 14.97
CA ALA A 44 54.19 4.51 14.30
C ALA A 44 55.25 5.22 15.17
N LEU A 45 54.86 6.19 16.01
CA LEU A 45 55.76 6.79 17.00
C LEU A 45 56.11 5.82 18.13
N MET A 46 55.16 4.98 18.55
CA MET A 46 55.44 3.95 19.55
C MET A 46 56.46 2.92 19.06
N THR A 47 56.49 2.58 17.77
CA THR A 47 57.51 1.65 17.26
C THR A 47 58.91 2.23 17.40
N VAL A 48 59.07 3.54 17.16
CA VAL A 48 60.34 4.26 17.38
C VAL A 48 60.83 4.08 18.81
N ASP A 49 59.98 4.38 19.80
CA ASP A 49 60.38 4.32 21.22
C ASP A 49 60.64 2.89 21.72
N LEU A 50 60.10 1.88 21.04
CA LEU A 50 60.11 0.48 21.46
C LEU A 50 61.03 -0.39 20.59
N GLY A 51 62.16 0.17 20.16
CA GLY A 51 63.19 -0.56 19.43
C GLY A 51 63.12 -0.43 17.90
N GLY A 52 62.49 0.63 17.41
CA GLY A 52 62.44 0.98 16.01
C GLY A 52 61.72 -0.08 15.15
N PHE A 53 62.34 -0.45 14.03
CA PHE A 53 61.83 -1.50 13.15
C PHE A 53 61.77 -2.89 13.80
N ASN A 54 62.50 -3.13 14.90
CA ASN A 54 62.43 -4.41 15.62
C ASN A 54 61.21 -4.50 16.56
N SER A 55 60.45 -3.41 16.70
CA SER A 55 59.27 -3.37 17.56
C SER A 55 58.11 -4.20 17.00
N SER A 56 57.53 -5.07 17.83
CA SER A 56 56.32 -5.82 17.47
C SER A 56 55.06 -4.94 17.36
N TYR A 57 55.12 -3.67 17.81
CA TYR A 57 54.00 -2.73 17.74
C TYR A 57 53.59 -2.37 16.31
N TYR A 58 54.42 -2.64 15.30
CA TYR A 58 54.04 -2.46 13.89
C TYR A 58 52.76 -3.26 13.54
N ALA A 59 52.50 -4.39 14.21
CA ALA A 59 51.30 -5.20 14.00
C ALA A 59 50.01 -4.41 14.29
N GLY A 60 50.06 -3.42 15.18
CA GLY A 60 48.94 -2.51 15.44
C GLY A 60 48.56 -1.66 14.23
N LEU A 61 49.51 -1.37 13.33
CA LEU A 61 49.24 -0.63 12.08
C LEU A 61 48.38 -1.45 11.11
N ASN A 62 48.55 -2.79 11.07
CA ASN A 62 47.67 -3.68 10.31
C ASN A 62 46.22 -3.60 10.82
N LEU A 63 46.03 -3.52 12.15
CA LEU A 63 44.70 -3.34 12.74
C LEU A 63 44.06 -2.01 12.35
N VAL A 64 44.85 -0.93 12.20
CA VAL A 64 44.33 0.36 11.74
C VAL A 64 43.91 0.29 10.26
N ILE A 65 44.71 -0.35 9.40
CA ILE A 65 44.36 -0.57 7.99
C ILE A 65 43.01 -1.30 7.87
N ILE A 66 42.85 -2.40 8.62
CA ILE A 66 41.61 -3.21 8.62
C ILE A 66 40.45 -2.46 9.29
N GLY A 67 40.71 -1.76 10.39
CA GLY A 67 39.68 -1.03 11.14
C GLY A 67 39.02 0.07 10.31
N VAL A 68 39.81 0.86 9.59
CA VAL A 68 39.28 1.92 8.72
C VAL A 68 38.48 1.34 7.54
N LEU A 69 38.93 0.21 6.98
CA LEU A 69 38.21 -0.53 5.94
C LEU A 69 36.81 -0.99 6.40
N LEU A 70 36.69 -1.49 7.62
CA LEU A 70 35.41 -1.95 8.17
C LEU A 70 34.44 -0.78 8.34
N LEU A 71 34.94 0.36 8.80
CA LEU A 71 34.13 1.51 9.18
C LEU A 71 33.59 2.32 7.99
N LEU A 72 34.28 2.38 6.85
CA LEU A 72 33.92 3.31 5.77
C LEU A 72 33.69 2.61 4.43
N PRO A 73 32.51 2.78 3.80
CA PRO A 73 32.22 2.24 2.46
C PRO A 73 32.77 3.14 1.34
N TRP A 74 33.99 3.66 1.50
CA TRP A 74 34.63 4.54 0.51
C TRP A 74 35.19 3.77 -0.69
N ALA A 75 35.61 4.46 -1.76
CA ALA A 75 36.20 3.81 -2.93
C ALA A 75 37.57 3.16 -2.60
N ALA A 76 37.94 2.12 -3.35
CA ALA A 76 39.19 1.37 -3.18
C ALA A 76 40.46 2.25 -3.21
N ILE A 77 40.44 3.34 -3.98
CA ILE A 77 41.53 4.32 -4.04
C ILE A 77 41.83 4.94 -2.67
N HIS A 78 40.81 5.21 -1.86
CA HIS A 78 40.99 5.77 -0.52
C HIS A 78 41.62 4.74 0.43
N SER A 79 41.24 3.47 0.32
CA SER A 79 41.91 2.39 1.06
C SER A 79 43.39 2.25 0.69
N ALA A 80 43.72 2.44 -0.59
CA ALA A 80 45.11 2.39 -1.07
C ALA A 80 45.93 3.58 -0.52
N ILE A 81 45.41 4.80 -0.63
CA ILE A 81 46.03 6.02 -0.09
C ILE A 81 46.19 5.90 1.44
N ASN A 82 45.17 5.41 2.14
CA ASN A 82 45.18 5.22 3.58
C ASN A 82 46.30 4.26 4.03
N SER A 83 46.43 3.13 3.33
CA SER A 83 47.47 2.15 3.61
C SER A 83 48.86 2.70 3.29
N MET A 84 48.99 3.47 2.20
CA MET A 84 50.24 4.14 1.83
C MET A 84 50.68 5.16 2.90
N PHE A 85 49.74 5.95 3.44
CA PHE A 85 50.03 6.86 4.56
C PHE A 85 50.57 6.13 5.78
N ILE A 86 49.96 5.01 6.17
CA ILE A 86 50.40 4.20 7.32
C ILE A 86 51.82 3.67 7.13
N ILE A 87 52.10 3.08 5.96
CA ILE A 87 53.43 2.54 5.62
C ILE A 87 54.46 3.68 5.59
N THR A 88 54.09 4.84 5.05
CA THR A 88 54.98 6.01 4.94
C THR A 88 55.32 6.58 6.32
N MET A 89 54.32 6.73 7.21
CA MET A 89 54.57 7.18 8.59
C MET A 89 55.46 6.20 9.36
N TYR A 90 55.23 4.89 9.21
CA TYR A 90 56.06 3.85 9.82
C TYR A 90 57.52 3.93 9.38
N ILE A 91 57.78 3.98 8.06
CA ILE A 91 59.14 4.09 7.53
C ILE A 91 59.77 5.42 7.94
N GLY A 92 59.06 6.53 7.72
CA GLY A 92 59.56 7.88 7.96
C GLY A 92 60.00 8.10 9.40
N PHE A 93 59.14 7.79 10.38
CA PHE A 93 59.48 8.01 11.80
C PHE A 93 60.64 7.12 12.27
N ASN A 94 60.69 5.86 11.82
CA ASN A 94 61.76 4.94 12.20
C ASN A 94 63.10 5.26 11.55
N MET A 95 63.11 5.73 10.29
CA MET A 95 64.33 6.19 9.62
C MET A 95 64.89 7.46 10.25
N ILE A 96 64.02 8.43 10.60
CA ILE A 96 64.43 9.69 11.26
C ILE A 96 65.09 9.43 12.61
N SER A 97 64.62 8.41 13.36
CA SER A 97 65.19 8.09 14.66
C SER A 97 66.60 7.49 14.61
N GLY A 98 67.04 6.95 13.47
CA GLY A 98 68.40 6.41 13.30
C GLY A 98 68.78 5.23 14.20
N GLN A 99 67.80 4.48 14.74
CA GLN A 99 68.09 3.31 15.57
C GLN A 99 68.64 2.15 14.74
N LYS A 100 69.52 1.32 15.33
CA LYS A 100 70.01 0.10 14.68
C LYS A 100 68.86 -0.90 14.56
N TYR A 101 68.69 -1.48 13.38
CA TYR A 101 67.65 -2.46 13.10
C TYR A 101 68.19 -3.66 12.31
N ASP A 102 67.46 -4.77 12.36
CA ASP A 102 67.73 -5.94 11.52
C ASP A 102 66.95 -5.81 10.20
N THR A 103 67.66 -5.85 9.08
CA THR A 103 67.09 -5.76 7.73
C THR A 103 66.06 -6.88 7.47
N ASN A 104 66.26 -8.08 8.02
CA ASN A 104 65.32 -9.19 7.85
C ASN A 104 63.98 -8.90 8.53
N ILE A 105 64.01 -8.29 9.72
CA ILE A 105 62.79 -7.92 10.46
C ILE A 105 62.06 -6.78 9.73
N LEU A 106 62.80 -5.80 9.20
CA LEU A 106 62.20 -4.74 8.38
C LEU A 106 61.48 -5.30 7.15
N ILE A 107 62.14 -6.18 6.38
CA ILE A 107 61.55 -6.80 5.19
C ILE A 107 60.29 -7.58 5.57
N ASN A 108 60.34 -8.36 6.65
CA ASN A 108 59.19 -9.11 7.14
C ASN A 108 58.01 -8.21 7.53
N ASN A 109 58.26 -7.12 8.27
CA ASN A 109 57.22 -6.17 8.69
C ASN A 109 56.58 -5.46 7.49
N LEU A 110 57.40 -5.05 6.51
CA LEU A 110 56.92 -4.43 5.28
C LEU A 110 56.11 -5.41 4.42
N PHE A 111 56.51 -6.67 4.35
CA PHE A 111 55.73 -7.71 3.68
C PHE A 111 54.31 -7.80 4.27
N PHE A 112 54.18 -7.91 5.60
CA PHE A 112 52.86 -7.98 6.24
C PHE A 112 52.01 -6.72 6.05
N LEU A 113 52.62 -5.52 6.14
CA LEU A 113 51.90 -4.26 5.91
C LEU A 113 51.41 -4.14 4.46
N CYS A 114 52.26 -4.45 3.49
CA CYS A 114 51.90 -4.44 2.07
C CYS A 114 50.83 -5.50 1.75
N SER A 115 50.96 -6.72 2.27
CA SER A 115 49.95 -7.77 2.08
C SER A 115 48.59 -7.36 2.67
N THR A 116 48.58 -6.77 3.87
CA THR A 116 47.35 -6.27 4.50
C THR A 116 46.74 -5.13 3.69
N ALA A 117 47.55 -4.21 3.16
CA ALA A 117 47.10 -3.14 2.28
C ALA A 117 46.45 -3.67 1.01
N VAL A 118 47.07 -4.64 0.33
CA VAL A 118 46.53 -5.27 -0.88
C VAL A 118 45.21 -5.97 -0.60
N LEU A 119 45.12 -6.72 0.50
CA LEU A 119 43.88 -7.38 0.93
C LEU A 119 42.79 -6.37 1.24
N ALA A 120 43.11 -5.32 1.99
CA ALA A 120 42.16 -4.28 2.36
C ALA A 120 41.60 -3.57 1.13
N VAL A 121 42.46 -3.19 0.18
CA VAL A 121 42.04 -2.55 -1.09
C VAL A 121 41.16 -3.47 -1.91
N SER A 122 41.53 -4.75 -2.04
CA SER A 122 40.78 -5.74 -2.81
C SER A 122 39.40 -6.00 -2.21
N ILE A 123 39.32 -6.21 -0.89
CA ILE A 123 38.05 -6.39 -0.16
C ILE A 123 37.19 -5.12 -0.30
N ASN A 124 37.78 -3.95 -0.14
CA ASN A 124 37.05 -2.69 -0.26
C ASN A 124 36.48 -2.47 -1.67
N TYR A 125 37.24 -2.84 -2.70
CA TYR A 125 36.78 -2.73 -4.08
C TYR A 125 35.50 -3.55 -4.29
N VAL A 126 35.48 -4.80 -3.84
CA VAL A 126 34.30 -5.68 -3.93
C VAL A 126 33.16 -5.13 -3.07
N LYS A 127 33.42 -4.78 -1.80
CA LYS A 127 32.42 -4.21 -0.88
C LYS A 127 31.77 -2.95 -1.47
N HIS A 128 32.58 -2.00 -1.94
CA HIS A 128 32.09 -0.75 -2.51
C HIS A 128 31.27 -0.99 -3.79
N LYS A 129 31.69 -1.94 -4.64
CA LYS A 129 30.93 -2.33 -5.83
C LYS A 129 29.56 -2.92 -5.47
N LEU A 130 29.51 -3.83 -4.48
CA LEU A 130 28.25 -4.44 -4.02
C LEU A 130 27.30 -3.41 -3.42
N VAL A 131 27.77 -2.56 -2.51
CA VAL A 131 26.95 -1.50 -1.89
C VAL A 131 26.42 -0.53 -2.96
N LYS A 132 27.25 -0.19 -3.95
CA LYS A 132 26.82 0.67 -5.07
C LYS A 132 25.74 -0.01 -5.92
N GLN A 133 25.86 -1.31 -6.19
CA GLN A 133 24.84 -2.07 -6.93
C GLN A 133 23.54 -2.17 -6.14
N GLU A 134 23.61 -2.48 -4.85
CA GLU A 134 22.45 -2.52 -3.95
C GLU A 134 21.72 -1.18 -3.92
N PHE A 135 22.46 -0.06 -3.81
CA PHE A 135 21.87 1.28 -3.87
C PHE A 135 21.12 1.53 -5.19
N PHE A 136 21.70 1.20 -6.34
CA PHE A 136 21.01 1.38 -7.62
C PHE A 136 19.76 0.51 -7.76
N LEU A 137 19.83 -0.74 -7.30
CA LEU A 137 18.68 -1.65 -7.29
C LEU A 137 17.55 -1.12 -6.40
N LEU A 138 17.88 -0.57 -5.23
CA LEU A 138 16.88 0.06 -4.34
C LEU A 138 16.21 1.27 -4.99
N VAL A 139 16.99 2.12 -5.66
CA VAL A 139 16.46 3.29 -6.38
C VAL A 139 15.57 2.87 -7.55
N GLU A 140 15.96 1.82 -8.29
CA GLU A 140 15.14 1.29 -9.39
C GLU A 140 13.83 0.66 -8.88
N LEU A 141 13.91 -0.10 -7.78
CA LEU A 141 12.74 -0.67 -7.11
C LEU A 141 11.79 0.42 -6.62
N GLU A 142 12.31 1.48 -5.99
CA GLU A 142 11.52 2.62 -5.55
C GLU A 142 10.80 3.29 -6.72
N LYS A 143 11.51 3.56 -7.82
CA LYS A 143 10.91 4.13 -9.04
C LYS A 143 9.83 3.25 -9.65
N ALA A 144 10.07 1.94 -9.75
CA ALA A 144 9.10 1.00 -10.29
C ALA A 144 7.85 0.92 -9.39
N ARG A 145 8.05 0.89 -8.07
CA ARG A 145 6.97 0.95 -7.09
C ARG A 145 6.15 2.23 -7.24
N ASP A 146 6.79 3.38 -7.31
CA ASP A 146 6.10 4.67 -7.39
C ASP A 146 5.31 4.82 -8.71
N ALA A 147 5.83 4.28 -9.82
CA ALA A 147 5.11 4.22 -11.08
C ALA A 147 3.83 3.37 -10.97
N LEU A 148 3.91 2.16 -10.38
CA LEU A 148 2.75 1.31 -10.15
C LEU A 148 1.72 1.97 -9.23
N TRP A 149 2.16 2.64 -8.17
CA TRP A 149 1.26 3.38 -7.28
C TRP A 149 0.54 4.51 -8.00
N SER A 150 1.21 5.22 -8.90
CA SER A 150 0.56 6.25 -9.71
C SER A 150 -0.53 5.70 -10.62
N GLU A 151 -0.37 4.49 -11.18
CA GLU A 151 -1.39 3.83 -12.00
C GLU A 151 -2.60 3.41 -11.16
N ILE A 152 -2.37 2.89 -9.95
CA ILE A 152 -3.44 2.54 -9.00
C ILE A 152 -4.20 3.78 -8.56
N GLU A 153 -3.51 4.88 -8.28
CA GLU A 153 -4.15 6.15 -7.89
C GLU A 153 -5.02 6.70 -9.02
N LEU A 154 -4.58 6.58 -10.28
CA LEU A 154 -5.38 6.94 -11.44
C LEU A 154 -6.67 6.09 -11.52
N ALA A 155 -6.56 4.77 -11.35
CA ALA A 155 -7.73 3.88 -11.36
C ALA A 155 -8.73 4.25 -10.26
N LYS A 156 -8.26 4.52 -9.04
CA LYS A 156 -9.07 5.00 -7.91
C LYS A 156 -9.80 6.31 -8.22
N ARG A 157 -9.10 7.27 -8.83
CA ARG A 157 -9.69 8.55 -9.26
C ARG A 157 -10.78 8.35 -10.31
N ILE A 158 -10.56 7.48 -11.30
CA ILE A 158 -11.56 7.16 -12.33
C ILE A 158 -12.81 6.57 -11.67
N GLN A 159 -12.67 5.53 -10.84
CA GLN A 159 -13.80 4.91 -10.15
C GLN A 159 -14.57 5.92 -9.30
N THR A 160 -13.86 6.74 -8.51
CA THR A 160 -14.50 7.75 -7.64
C THR A 160 -15.26 8.79 -8.45
N ALA A 161 -14.71 9.24 -9.58
CA ALA A 161 -15.36 10.21 -10.46
C ALA A 161 -16.57 9.66 -11.21
N LEU A 162 -16.70 8.33 -11.29
CA LEU A 162 -17.83 7.66 -11.91
C LEU A 162 -18.98 7.40 -10.94
N LEU A 163 -18.76 7.44 -9.63
CA LEU A 163 -19.85 7.32 -8.67
C LEU A 163 -20.80 8.52 -8.79
N PRO A 164 -22.12 8.31 -8.57
CA PRO A 164 -23.10 9.36 -8.74
C PRO A 164 -22.87 10.52 -7.75
N ASP A 165 -22.80 11.74 -8.27
CA ASP A 165 -22.74 12.98 -7.48
C ASP A 165 -24.10 13.36 -6.86
N ASN A 166 -25.20 12.81 -7.39
CA ASN A 166 -26.56 13.24 -7.10
C ASN A 166 -27.37 12.18 -6.34
N ASP A 167 -27.48 12.35 -5.02
CA ASP A 167 -28.40 11.59 -4.16
C ASP A 167 -29.86 12.08 -4.28
N LYS A 168 -30.29 12.54 -5.46
CA LYS A 168 -31.58 13.22 -5.63
C LYS A 168 -32.42 12.55 -6.69
N ILE A 169 -33.51 11.95 -6.24
CA ILE A 169 -34.62 11.51 -7.06
C ILE A 169 -35.87 12.24 -6.59
N SER A 170 -36.61 12.87 -7.50
CA SER A 170 -37.82 13.62 -7.12
C SER A 170 -38.82 12.76 -6.33
N GLY A 171 -39.22 13.23 -5.15
CA GLY A 171 -40.16 12.53 -4.27
C GLY A 171 -39.55 11.43 -3.39
N TYR A 172 -38.22 11.37 -3.30
CA TYR A 172 -37.46 10.51 -2.40
C TYR A 172 -36.29 11.29 -1.77
N GLU A 173 -35.98 11.00 -0.51
CA GLU A 173 -34.74 11.40 0.16
C GLU A 173 -33.74 10.25 0.06
N ILE A 174 -32.54 10.49 -0.48
CA ILE A 174 -31.53 9.44 -0.66
C ILE A 174 -30.22 9.87 -0.01
N ALA A 175 -29.49 8.90 0.52
CA ALA A 175 -28.10 9.04 0.89
C ALA A 175 -27.38 7.71 0.61
N ALA A 176 -26.15 7.78 0.11
CA ALA A 176 -25.33 6.62 -0.15
C ALA A 176 -23.92 6.77 0.43
N LYS A 177 -23.27 5.65 0.70
CA LYS A 177 -21.86 5.59 1.05
C LYS A 177 -21.25 4.30 0.53
N MET A 178 -20.12 4.44 -0.15
CA MET A 178 -19.25 3.35 -0.55
C MET A 178 -17.88 3.53 0.11
N VAL A 179 -17.36 2.48 0.73
CA VAL A 179 -16.05 2.42 1.38
C VAL A 179 -15.32 1.21 0.82
N PRO A 180 -14.40 1.39 -0.14
CA PRO A 180 -13.62 0.29 -0.69
C PRO A 180 -12.67 -0.34 0.35
N ALA A 181 -12.48 -1.66 0.31
CA ALA A 181 -11.49 -2.39 1.12
C ALA A 181 -10.06 -2.26 0.56
N LYS A 182 -9.96 -2.06 -0.76
CA LYS A 182 -8.70 -1.80 -1.47
C LYS A 182 -8.76 -0.46 -2.19
N GLU A 183 -7.72 -0.14 -2.95
CA GLU A 183 -7.67 1.14 -3.66
C GLU A 183 -8.72 1.28 -4.75
N VAL A 184 -9.15 0.16 -5.34
CA VAL A 184 -10.23 0.07 -6.31
C VAL A 184 -11.15 -1.07 -5.89
N GLY A 185 -12.44 -0.77 -5.79
CA GLY A 185 -13.48 -1.73 -5.38
C GLY A 185 -14.18 -2.43 -6.55
N GLY A 186 -14.83 -3.57 -6.28
CA GLY A 186 -15.79 -4.24 -7.17
C GLY A 186 -17.22 -3.74 -7.02
N ASP A 187 -17.53 -3.09 -5.89
CA ASP A 187 -18.85 -2.55 -5.59
C ASP A 187 -19.31 -1.47 -6.58
N TYR A 188 -20.62 -1.48 -6.84
CA TYR A 188 -21.31 -0.57 -7.75
C TYR A 188 -22.63 -0.11 -7.16
N TYR A 189 -22.92 1.19 -7.29
CA TYR A 189 -24.28 1.69 -7.21
C TYR A 189 -24.48 2.90 -8.13
N ASP A 190 -25.73 3.15 -8.50
CA ASP A 190 -26.09 4.33 -9.29
C ASP A 190 -27.49 4.80 -8.94
N ILE A 191 -27.69 6.12 -9.05
CA ILE A 191 -28.93 6.82 -8.70
C ILE A 191 -29.24 7.74 -9.89
N ILE A 192 -30.23 7.36 -10.69
CA ILE A 192 -30.47 7.96 -12.00
C ILE A 192 -31.91 8.46 -12.09
N GLU A 193 -32.09 9.76 -12.31
CA GLU A 193 -33.34 10.33 -12.78
C GLU A 193 -33.15 10.81 -14.23
N THR A 194 -33.80 10.12 -15.17
CA THR A 194 -33.63 10.43 -16.61
C THR A 194 -34.30 11.76 -16.95
N PRO A 195 -33.91 12.44 -18.05
CA PRO A 195 -34.60 13.65 -18.52
C PRO A 195 -36.09 13.46 -18.79
N LYS A 196 -36.53 12.20 -18.94
CA LYS A 196 -37.92 11.81 -19.19
C LYS A 196 -38.69 11.48 -17.90
N GLY A 197 -38.05 11.64 -16.74
CA GLY A 197 -38.64 11.44 -15.42
C GLY A 197 -38.66 9.97 -14.94
N GLU A 198 -37.97 9.06 -15.63
CA GLU A 198 -37.81 7.69 -15.12
C GLU A 198 -36.75 7.68 -14.01
N LYS A 199 -37.04 6.95 -12.93
CA LYS A 199 -36.24 6.95 -11.71
C LYS A 199 -35.69 5.55 -11.49
N TRP A 200 -34.38 5.44 -11.44
CA TRP A 200 -33.67 4.17 -11.42
C TRP A 200 -32.65 4.15 -10.30
N ILE A 201 -32.51 3.00 -9.65
CA ILE A 201 -31.46 2.72 -8.69
C ILE A 201 -30.87 1.36 -9.04
N THR A 202 -29.55 1.28 -9.09
CA THR A 202 -28.82 0.03 -9.31
C THR A 202 -27.83 -0.17 -8.18
N ILE A 203 -27.60 -1.43 -7.82
CA ILE A 203 -26.56 -1.83 -6.89
C ILE A 203 -26.03 -3.20 -7.29
N GLY A 204 -24.74 -3.44 -7.11
CA GLY A 204 -24.15 -4.73 -7.34
C GLY A 204 -22.72 -4.79 -6.85
N ASP A 205 -22.17 -6.00 -6.92
CA ASP A 205 -20.80 -6.30 -6.54
C ASP A 205 -20.21 -7.32 -7.53
N VAL A 206 -18.98 -7.05 -7.94
CA VAL A 206 -18.20 -7.91 -8.83
C VAL A 206 -17.31 -8.78 -7.96
N SER A 207 -17.30 -10.09 -8.23
CA SER A 207 -16.49 -11.02 -7.45
C SER A 207 -15.01 -10.64 -7.42
N GLY A 208 -14.43 -10.56 -6.22
CA GLY A 208 -13.04 -10.14 -6.03
C GLY A 208 -12.86 -8.61 -6.00
N HIS A 209 -11.62 -8.17 -5.84
CA HIS A 209 -11.31 -6.76 -5.55
C HIS A 209 -10.11 -6.28 -6.38
N GLY A 210 -9.98 -4.96 -6.56
CA GLY A 210 -8.87 -4.33 -7.29
C GLY A 210 -9.25 -3.84 -8.68
N VAL A 211 -8.25 -3.70 -9.55
CA VAL A 211 -8.43 -3.06 -10.86
C VAL A 211 -9.31 -3.89 -11.79
N ASP A 212 -9.19 -5.22 -11.77
CA ASP A 212 -9.96 -6.12 -12.65
C ASP A 212 -11.46 -6.08 -12.34
N SER A 213 -11.85 -6.13 -11.06
CA SER A 213 -13.25 -6.01 -10.65
C SER A 213 -13.80 -4.60 -10.93
N GLY A 214 -13.00 -3.56 -10.69
CA GLY A 214 -13.33 -2.18 -11.05
C GLY A 214 -13.59 -1.98 -12.55
N LEU A 215 -12.84 -2.65 -13.44
CA LEU A 215 -13.09 -2.61 -14.88
C LEU A 215 -14.45 -3.19 -15.26
N ILE A 216 -14.82 -4.34 -14.68
CA ILE A 216 -16.12 -4.99 -14.92
C ILE A 216 -17.26 -4.12 -14.39
N MET A 217 -17.09 -3.53 -13.20
CA MET A 217 -18.04 -2.57 -12.65
C MET A 217 -18.28 -1.41 -13.63
N MET A 218 -17.23 -0.82 -14.21
CA MET A 218 -17.37 0.28 -15.17
C MET A 218 -18.08 -0.15 -16.46
N MET A 219 -17.88 -1.40 -16.92
CA MET A 219 -18.63 -1.96 -18.05
C MET A 219 -20.12 -2.05 -17.73
N ALA A 220 -20.46 -2.53 -16.53
CA ALA A 220 -21.84 -2.62 -16.06
C ALA A 220 -22.46 -1.22 -16.01
N GLN A 221 -21.83 -0.28 -15.32
CA GLN A 221 -22.28 1.10 -15.21
C GLN A 221 -22.53 1.74 -16.58
N THR A 222 -21.53 1.71 -17.46
CA THR A 222 -21.62 2.36 -18.77
C THR A 222 -22.75 1.76 -19.61
N SER A 223 -22.92 0.43 -19.54
CA SER A 223 -24.02 -0.28 -20.22
C SER A 223 -25.38 0.18 -19.69
N ILE A 224 -25.55 0.25 -18.37
CA ILE A 224 -26.78 0.69 -17.70
C ILE A 224 -27.13 2.13 -18.08
N LEU A 225 -26.18 3.06 -17.88
CA LEU A 225 -26.39 4.48 -18.17
C LEU A 225 -26.73 4.70 -19.64
N SER A 226 -26.03 4.01 -20.55
CA SER A 226 -26.31 4.10 -21.98
C SER A 226 -27.72 3.62 -22.31
N MET A 227 -28.15 2.48 -21.76
CA MET A 227 -29.48 1.94 -22.03
C MET A 227 -30.60 2.81 -21.49
N ILE A 228 -30.52 3.18 -20.21
CA ILE A 228 -31.57 3.92 -19.50
C ILE A 228 -31.74 5.33 -20.08
N ASN A 229 -30.66 5.98 -20.54
CA ASN A 229 -30.77 7.31 -21.15
C ASN A 229 -31.28 7.29 -22.59
N ASN A 230 -31.04 6.21 -23.34
CA ASN A 230 -31.38 6.14 -24.77
C ASN A 230 -32.71 5.42 -25.07
N SER A 231 -33.26 4.67 -24.11
CA SER A 231 -34.50 3.91 -24.27
C SER A 231 -35.57 4.39 -23.30
N GLU A 232 -36.83 4.07 -23.57
CA GLU A 232 -37.97 4.39 -22.70
C GLU A 232 -38.70 3.13 -22.30
N ASN A 233 -39.39 3.17 -21.15
CA ASN A 233 -40.27 2.10 -20.69
C ASN A 233 -39.57 0.75 -20.54
N LEU A 234 -38.25 0.77 -20.34
CA LEU A 234 -37.50 -0.44 -20.00
C LEU A 234 -37.94 -0.95 -18.63
N THR A 235 -38.00 -2.27 -18.49
CA THR A 235 -38.11 -2.95 -17.19
C THR A 235 -36.71 -3.26 -16.63
N PRO A 236 -36.56 -3.38 -15.31
CA PRO A 236 -35.30 -3.78 -14.70
C PRO A 236 -34.71 -5.07 -15.27
N SER A 237 -35.54 -6.09 -15.53
CA SER A 237 -35.08 -7.34 -16.15
C SER A 237 -34.49 -7.15 -17.55
N GLN A 238 -35.09 -6.28 -18.38
CA GLN A 238 -34.58 -5.95 -19.72
C GLN A 238 -33.22 -5.25 -19.66
N VAL A 239 -33.02 -4.35 -18.70
CA VAL A 239 -31.72 -3.68 -18.48
C VAL A 239 -30.67 -4.72 -18.14
N LEU A 240 -30.92 -5.56 -17.13
CA LEU A 240 -29.94 -6.56 -16.68
C LEU A 240 -29.62 -7.61 -17.75
N LYS A 241 -30.59 -7.99 -18.59
CA LYS A 241 -30.34 -8.88 -19.74
C LYS A 241 -29.26 -8.33 -20.67
N SER A 242 -29.41 -7.08 -21.07
CA SER A 242 -28.47 -6.44 -21.98
C SER A 242 -27.12 -6.19 -21.32
N VAL A 243 -27.11 -5.79 -20.04
CA VAL A 243 -25.86 -5.64 -19.27
C VAL A 243 -25.11 -6.96 -19.18
N ASN A 244 -25.81 -8.07 -18.92
CA ASN A 244 -25.20 -9.40 -18.90
C ASN A 244 -24.56 -9.77 -20.24
N ALA A 245 -25.23 -9.50 -21.36
CA ALA A 245 -24.68 -9.79 -22.68
C ALA A 245 -23.34 -9.05 -22.90
N VAL A 246 -23.26 -7.78 -22.51
CA VAL A 246 -22.04 -6.98 -22.58
C VAL A 246 -20.96 -7.53 -21.64
N ILE A 247 -21.28 -7.79 -20.38
CA ILE A 247 -20.32 -8.31 -19.39
C ILE A 247 -19.80 -9.68 -19.84
N ARG A 248 -20.68 -10.59 -20.26
CA ARG A 248 -20.35 -11.95 -20.69
C ARG A 248 -19.40 -11.96 -21.88
N GLU A 249 -19.67 -11.14 -22.90
CA GLU A 249 -18.79 -11.00 -24.06
C GLU A 249 -17.40 -10.51 -23.65
N ASN A 250 -17.32 -9.46 -22.82
CA ASN A 250 -16.04 -8.90 -22.39
C ASN A 250 -15.26 -9.85 -21.49
N LEU A 251 -15.90 -10.54 -20.55
CA LEU A 251 -15.26 -11.56 -19.71
C LEU A 251 -14.68 -12.70 -20.55
N SER A 252 -15.42 -13.17 -21.57
CA SER A 252 -14.91 -14.20 -22.48
C SER A 252 -13.68 -13.73 -23.26
N ARG A 253 -13.61 -12.44 -23.63
CA ARG A 253 -12.45 -11.87 -24.33
C ARG A 253 -11.25 -11.66 -23.41
N LEU A 254 -11.51 -11.32 -22.15
CA LEU A 254 -10.50 -11.17 -21.10
C LEU A 254 -9.97 -12.52 -20.60
N GLY A 255 -10.70 -13.62 -20.84
CA GLY A 255 -10.38 -14.92 -20.25
C GLY A 255 -10.56 -14.92 -18.73
N SER A 256 -11.57 -14.17 -18.25
CA SER A 256 -11.85 -13.98 -16.83
C SER A 256 -13.09 -14.75 -16.39
N ASP A 257 -13.02 -15.35 -15.20
CA ASP A 257 -14.11 -16.07 -14.55
C ASP A 257 -14.86 -15.19 -13.51
N HIS A 258 -14.65 -13.88 -13.55
CA HIS A 258 -15.40 -12.95 -12.71
C HIS A 258 -16.90 -13.01 -13.02
N TYR A 259 -17.70 -12.64 -12.02
CA TYR A 259 -19.15 -12.53 -12.14
C TYR A 259 -19.62 -11.34 -11.31
N MET A 260 -20.82 -10.86 -11.59
CA MET A 260 -21.38 -9.71 -10.87
C MET A 260 -22.74 -10.07 -10.28
N THR A 261 -22.87 -9.93 -8.97
CA THR A 261 -24.18 -9.90 -8.34
C THR A 261 -24.78 -8.50 -8.56
N MET A 262 -26.04 -8.40 -8.97
CA MET A 262 -26.60 -7.11 -9.33
C MET A 262 -28.11 -7.07 -9.18
N MET A 263 -28.61 -5.92 -8.76
CA MET A 263 -30.02 -5.58 -8.73
C MET A 263 -30.26 -4.25 -9.45
N ALA A 264 -31.31 -4.22 -10.26
CA ALA A 264 -31.84 -3.00 -10.87
C ALA A 264 -33.25 -2.73 -10.36
N MET A 265 -33.54 -1.46 -10.13
CA MET A 265 -34.79 -0.99 -9.56
C MET A 265 -35.32 0.20 -10.32
N LYS A 266 -36.63 0.17 -10.64
CA LYS A 266 -37.36 1.30 -11.22
C LYS A 266 -38.37 1.82 -10.20
N LEU A 267 -38.24 3.08 -9.81
CA LEU A 267 -39.10 3.78 -8.88
C LEU A 267 -40.24 4.48 -9.64
N ASN A 268 -41.47 4.16 -9.29
CA ASN A 268 -42.66 4.91 -9.66
C ASN A 268 -43.23 5.63 -8.42
N GLU A 269 -44.37 6.33 -8.55
CA GLU A 269 -44.93 7.15 -7.45
C GLU A 269 -45.25 6.34 -6.17
N SER A 270 -45.77 5.12 -6.31
CA SER A 270 -46.22 4.25 -5.21
C SER A 270 -45.72 2.81 -5.31
N LYS A 271 -44.86 2.54 -6.30
CA LYS A 271 -44.44 1.18 -6.65
C LYS A 271 -42.97 1.16 -7.03
N LEU A 272 -42.26 0.21 -6.47
CA LEU A 272 -40.91 -0.17 -6.82
C LEU A 272 -40.99 -1.46 -7.66
N THR A 273 -40.37 -1.46 -8.83
CA THR A 273 -40.18 -2.67 -9.64
C THR A 273 -38.72 -3.09 -9.54
N ILE A 274 -38.45 -4.34 -9.17
CA ILE A 274 -37.09 -4.86 -8.92
C ILE A 274 -36.81 -6.08 -9.81
N ALA A 275 -35.57 -6.24 -10.26
CA ALA A 275 -35.06 -7.48 -10.84
C ALA A 275 -33.58 -7.68 -10.52
N GLY A 276 -33.12 -8.92 -10.61
CA GLY A 276 -31.72 -9.29 -10.40
C GLY A 276 -31.43 -9.93 -9.04
N LYS A 277 -30.25 -10.55 -8.93
CA LYS A 277 -29.79 -11.21 -7.71
C LYS A 277 -28.57 -10.48 -7.14
N HIS A 278 -28.79 -9.86 -5.99
CA HIS A 278 -27.77 -9.28 -5.12
C HIS A 278 -28.16 -9.58 -3.65
N GLN A 279 -27.73 -8.77 -2.68
CA GLN A 279 -28.24 -8.81 -1.31
C GLN A 279 -29.75 -8.52 -1.24
N ASP A 280 -30.40 -9.04 -0.20
CA ASP A 280 -31.83 -8.79 0.04
C ASP A 280 -32.08 -7.31 0.37
N ILE A 281 -33.26 -6.80 0.04
CA ILE A 281 -33.65 -5.43 0.37
C ILE A 281 -34.27 -5.42 1.76
N VAL A 282 -33.85 -4.49 2.61
CA VAL A 282 -34.48 -4.28 3.91
C VAL A 282 -35.31 -3.00 3.86
N ILE A 283 -36.61 -3.12 4.14
CA ILE A 283 -37.55 -2.00 4.13
C ILE A 283 -38.10 -1.80 5.54
N TYR A 284 -37.82 -0.66 6.16
CA TYR A 284 -38.54 -0.23 7.34
C TYR A 284 -39.91 0.34 6.92
N ARG A 285 -40.96 -0.27 7.47
CA ARG A 285 -42.36 0.08 7.23
C ARG A 285 -42.82 1.10 8.26
N ALA A 286 -43.09 2.32 7.83
CA ALA A 286 -43.44 3.41 8.75
C ALA A 286 -44.79 3.17 9.46
N ASP A 287 -45.74 2.53 8.78
CA ASP A 287 -47.06 2.19 9.34
C ASP A 287 -47.00 1.12 10.44
N LYS A 288 -46.01 0.23 10.36
CA LYS A 288 -45.83 -0.91 11.28
C LYS A 288 -44.73 -0.70 12.31
N ASN A 289 -43.89 0.32 12.13
CA ASN A 289 -42.69 0.57 12.93
C ASN A 289 -41.81 -0.70 13.02
N LYS A 290 -41.51 -1.30 11.86
CA LYS A 290 -40.76 -2.55 11.77
C LYS A 290 -40.13 -2.76 10.40
N THR A 291 -38.97 -3.41 10.36
CA THR A 291 -38.37 -3.94 9.13
C THR A 291 -39.15 -5.11 8.50
N GLU A 292 -39.14 -5.13 7.17
CA GLU A 292 -39.57 -6.21 6.29
C GLU A 292 -38.42 -6.51 5.31
N VAL A 293 -38.12 -7.78 5.10
CA VAL A 293 -37.10 -8.22 4.14
C VAL A 293 -37.75 -8.62 2.83
N ILE A 294 -37.36 -7.97 1.74
CA ILE A 294 -37.78 -8.33 0.39
C ILE A 294 -36.67 -9.14 -0.27
N ARG A 295 -36.93 -10.43 -0.43
CA ARG A 295 -36.05 -11.32 -1.19
C ARG A 295 -36.12 -11.01 -2.67
N ASN A 296 -34.95 -10.89 -3.29
CA ASN A 296 -34.82 -10.70 -4.72
C ASN A 296 -34.74 -12.04 -5.47
N LYS A 297 -35.10 -12.00 -6.77
CA LYS A 297 -35.07 -13.15 -7.68
C LYS A 297 -34.20 -12.80 -8.87
N GLY A 298 -33.44 -13.77 -9.36
CA GLY A 298 -32.48 -13.53 -10.43
C GLY A 298 -31.37 -14.56 -10.43
N THR A 299 -30.37 -14.27 -11.25
CA THR A 299 -29.06 -14.92 -11.23
C THR A 299 -27.98 -13.85 -11.27
N TRP A 300 -26.72 -14.25 -11.09
CA TRP A 300 -25.56 -13.39 -11.24
C TRP A 300 -25.23 -13.17 -12.72
N LEU A 301 -24.74 -11.98 -13.03
CA LEU A 301 -24.33 -11.60 -14.39
C LEU A 301 -22.94 -12.17 -14.70
N GLY A 302 -22.67 -12.44 -15.97
CA GLY A 302 -21.40 -12.97 -16.46
C GLY A 302 -21.26 -14.49 -16.41
N ILE A 303 -22.16 -15.20 -15.71
CA ILE A 303 -22.12 -16.66 -15.57
C ILE A 303 -22.81 -17.40 -16.72
N SER A 304 -23.98 -16.93 -17.13
CA SER A 304 -24.80 -17.58 -18.15
C SER A 304 -25.04 -16.66 -19.32
N ASP A 305 -25.08 -17.23 -20.53
CA ASP A 305 -25.34 -16.47 -21.76
C ASP A 305 -26.79 -15.98 -21.82
N ASP A 306 -27.74 -16.75 -21.28
CA ASP A 306 -29.16 -16.40 -21.21
C ASP A 306 -29.66 -16.44 -19.77
N ILE A 307 -30.12 -15.29 -19.29
CA ILE A 307 -30.62 -15.10 -17.93
C ILE A 307 -32.13 -14.88 -17.88
N ASP A 308 -32.83 -14.87 -19.01
CA ASP A 308 -34.27 -14.56 -19.09
C ASP A 308 -35.09 -15.50 -18.20
N LEU A 309 -34.75 -16.79 -18.18
CA LEU A 309 -35.45 -17.80 -17.39
C LEU A 309 -35.31 -17.59 -15.88
N PHE A 310 -34.28 -16.86 -15.45
CA PHE A 310 -33.97 -16.63 -14.05
C PHE A 310 -34.40 -15.25 -13.56
N GLN A 311 -34.74 -14.32 -14.46
CA GLN A 311 -35.12 -12.96 -14.13
C GLN A 311 -36.62 -12.74 -14.21
N ASN A 312 -37.19 -12.13 -13.16
CA ASN A 312 -38.59 -11.71 -13.16
C ASN A 312 -38.70 -10.38 -12.45
N ASP A 313 -39.42 -9.44 -13.05
CA ASP A 313 -39.72 -8.16 -12.43
C ASP A 313 -40.72 -8.36 -11.28
N GLN A 314 -40.29 -8.02 -10.07
CA GLN A 314 -41.11 -8.08 -8.87
C GLN A 314 -41.60 -6.69 -8.48
N ALA A 315 -42.90 -6.60 -8.23
CA ALA A 315 -43.58 -5.41 -7.75
C ALA A 315 -43.56 -5.33 -6.23
N VAL A 316 -43.12 -4.21 -5.66
CA VAL A 316 -43.14 -3.93 -4.23
C VAL A 316 -43.83 -2.58 -4.00
N SER A 317 -44.80 -2.52 -3.09
CA SER A 317 -45.44 -1.26 -2.70
C SER A 317 -44.52 -0.47 -1.77
N ILE A 318 -44.40 0.84 -2.00
CA ILE A 318 -43.67 1.77 -1.14
C ILE A 318 -44.61 2.88 -0.72
N GLN A 319 -44.76 3.09 0.59
CA GLN A 319 -45.63 4.11 1.15
C GLN A 319 -44.83 5.30 1.68
N HIS A 320 -45.52 6.42 1.90
CA HIS A 320 -44.95 7.60 2.54
C HIS A 320 -44.32 7.25 3.89
N GLY A 321 -43.08 7.68 4.10
CA GLY A 321 -42.30 7.39 5.31
C GLY A 321 -41.52 6.08 5.30
N ASP A 322 -41.79 5.15 4.38
CA ASP A 322 -41.02 3.90 4.27
C ASP A 322 -39.55 4.21 3.92
N ILE A 323 -38.64 3.43 4.51
CA ILE A 323 -37.19 3.54 4.29
C ILE A 323 -36.67 2.23 3.74
N MET A 324 -36.06 2.28 2.57
CA MET A 324 -35.41 1.15 1.92
C MET A 324 -33.90 1.25 2.09
N VAL A 325 -33.27 0.13 2.45
CA VAL A 325 -31.83 -0.01 2.56
C VAL A 325 -31.35 -1.08 1.59
N LEU A 326 -30.41 -0.68 0.75
CA LEU A 326 -29.66 -1.53 -0.16
C LEU A 326 -28.22 -1.57 0.33
N PHE A 327 -27.58 -2.73 0.24
CA PHE A 327 -26.22 -2.92 0.75
C PHE A 327 -25.51 -4.05 0.00
N THR A 328 -24.18 -4.06 0.09
CA THR A 328 -23.33 -5.15 -0.39
C THR A 328 -22.93 -6.07 0.77
N ASP A 329 -22.43 -7.27 0.46
CA ASP A 329 -22.02 -8.26 1.47
C ASP A 329 -20.91 -7.78 2.40
N GLY A 330 -20.05 -6.85 1.98
CA GLY A 330 -19.05 -6.28 2.90
C GLY A 330 -19.65 -5.65 4.16
N ILE A 331 -20.94 -5.29 4.17
CA ILE A 331 -21.66 -4.90 5.39
C ILE A 331 -22.03 -6.12 6.25
N THR A 332 -22.64 -7.16 5.67
CA THR A 332 -23.19 -8.29 6.41
C THR A 332 -22.14 -9.35 6.77
N GLU A 333 -21.11 -9.52 5.95
CA GLU A 333 -19.99 -10.44 6.15
C GLU A 333 -18.84 -9.84 6.96
N ALA A 334 -18.92 -8.54 7.29
CA ALA A 334 -17.98 -7.87 8.20
C ALA A 334 -17.78 -8.69 9.47
N THR A 335 -16.54 -9.06 9.76
CA THR A 335 -16.22 -10.09 10.75
C THR A 335 -15.50 -9.51 11.97
N ASN A 336 -15.97 -9.87 13.17
CA ASN A 336 -15.36 -9.45 14.42
C ASN A 336 -14.13 -10.30 14.81
N LYS A 337 -13.46 -9.95 15.91
CA LYS A 337 -12.26 -10.69 16.41
C LYS A 337 -12.51 -12.17 16.75
N LYS A 338 -13.78 -12.57 16.92
CA LYS A 338 -14.19 -13.97 17.21
C LYS A 338 -14.57 -14.76 15.95
N GLY A 339 -14.53 -14.13 14.77
CA GLY A 339 -14.96 -14.78 13.53
C GLY A 339 -16.49 -14.74 13.31
N GLU A 340 -17.23 -13.95 14.09
CA GLU A 340 -18.67 -13.80 13.89
C GLU A 340 -18.94 -12.67 12.89
N MET A 341 -19.80 -12.93 11.91
CA MET A 341 -20.27 -11.94 10.93
C MET A 341 -21.26 -10.95 11.57
N PHE A 342 -21.31 -9.73 11.04
CA PHE A 342 -22.26 -8.70 11.45
C PHE A 342 -23.71 -9.18 11.23
N GLY A 343 -23.96 -9.73 10.04
CA GLY A 343 -25.19 -10.41 9.66
C GLY A 343 -26.37 -9.47 9.44
N GLN A 344 -27.33 -9.96 8.66
CA GLN A 344 -28.54 -9.21 8.30
C GLN A 344 -29.39 -8.82 9.52
N ALA A 345 -29.46 -9.66 10.56
CA ALA A 345 -30.24 -9.38 11.76
C ALA A 345 -29.77 -8.10 12.49
N ARG A 346 -28.45 -7.82 12.52
CA ARG A 346 -27.93 -6.58 13.12
C ARG A 346 -28.17 -5.38 12.22
N LEU A 347 -28.14 -5.57 10.91
CA LEU A 347 -28.49 -4.53 9.94
C LEU A 347 -29.96 -4.11 10.12
N GLU A 348 -30.88 -5.07 10.20
CA GLU A 348 -32.30 -4.81 10.49
C GLU A 348 -32.49 -4.07 11.82
N GLN A 349 -31.85 -4.54 12.90
CA GLN A 349 -31.90 -3.89 14.20
C GLN A 349 -31.37 -2.44 14.15
N THR A 350 -30.31 -2.21 13.38
CA THR A 350 -29.73 -0.87 13.20
C THR A 350 -30.73 0.04 12.50
N LEU A 351 -31.43 -0.46 11.47
CA LEU A 351 -32.46 0.33 10.79
C LEU A 351 -33.62 0.66 11.73
N ASP A 352 -34.16 -0.33 12.44
CA ASP A 352 -35.27 -0.14 13.39
C ASP A 352 -34.91 0.90 14.47
N GLN A 353 -33.66 0.92 14.94
CA GLN A 353 -33.20 1.84 15.96
C GLN A 353 -33.05 3.29 15.46
N TYR A 354 -32.70 3.48 14.18
CA TYR A 354 -32.30 4.78 13.64
C TYR A 354 -33.25 5.32 12.56
N ALA A 355 -34.37 4.65 12.29
CA ALA A 355 -35.33 5.02 11.25
C ALA A 355 -35.89 6.46 11.37
N ASP A 356 -35.92 7.02 12.59
CA ASP A 356 -36.39 8.39 12.83
C ASP A 356 -35.37 9.47 12.44
N LEU A 357 -34.13 9.09 12.11
CA LEU A 357 -33.07 10.04 11.73
C LEU A 357 -33.18 10.44 10.24
N PRO A 358 -32.58 11.59 9.84
CA PRO A 358 -32.40 11.92 8.43
C PRO A 358 -31.58 10.84 7.69
N VAL A 359 -31.87 10.58 6.42
CA VAL A 359 -31.24 9.49 5.64
C VAL A 359 -29.71 9.51 5.67
N GLY A 360 -29.08 10.68 5.59
CA GLY A 360 -27.62 10.80 5.71
C GLY A 360 -27.08 10.37 7.07
N LYS A 361 -27.83 10.61 8.16
CA LYS A 361 -27.47 10.13 9.50
C LYS A 361 -27.71 8.65 9.69
N ILE A 362 -28.70 8.08 9.01
CA ILE A 362 -28.89 6.62 8.96
C ILE A 362 -27.68 5.95 8.34
N VAL A 363 -27.21 6.43 7.17
CA VAL A 363 -25.99 5.94 6.51
C VAL A 363 -24.77 6.03 7.41
N GLU A 364 -24.53 7.20 8.03
CA GLU A 364 -23.42 7.38 8.99
C GLU A 364 -23.47 6.35 10.14
N LYS A 365 -24.68 6.03 10.64
CA LYS A 365 -24.85 5.08 11.74
C LYS A 365 -24.56 3.65 11.31
N PHE A 366 -25.00 3.23 10.12
CA PHE A 366 -24.65 1.91 9.60
C PHE A 366 -23.14 1.70 9.53
N ILE A 367 -22.43 2.63 8.89
CA ILE A 367 -20.98 2.53 8.75
C ILE A 367 -20.30 2.50 10.12
N GLN A 368 -20.71 3.37 11.06
CA GLN A 368 -20.16 3.38 12.43
C GLN A 368 -20.38 2.07 13.18
N GLU A 369 -21.55 1.43 13.06
CA GLU A 369 -21.82 0.16 13.74
C GLU A 369 -21.01 -1.00 13.14
N VAL A 370 -20.84 -1.03 11.81
CA VAL A 370 -19.98 -2.02 11.15
C VAL A 370 -18.51 -1.81 11.52
N GLU A 371 -18.00 -0.58 11.46
CA GLU A 371 -16.62 -0.23 11.85
C GLU A 371 -16.30 -0.58 13.31
N LYS A 372 -17.26 -0.37 14.23
CA LYS A 372 -17.09 -0.77 15.63
C LYS A 372 -17.08 -2.29 15.82
N PHE A 373 -17.81 -3.01 14.97
CA PHE A 373 -17.96 -4.46 15.08
C PHE A 373 -16.77 -5.20 14.47
N GLN A 374 -16.32 -4.78 13.29
CA GLN A 374 -15.27 -5.46 12.55
C GLN A 374 -13.88 -5.17 13.09
N LYS A 375 -12.96 -6.13 12.93
CA LYS A 375 -11.55 -5.93 13.29
C LYS A 375 -10.79 -5.19 12.19
N GLU A 376 -11.04 -5.59 10.95
CA GLU A 376 -10.37 -5.16 9.74
C GLU A 376 -11.38 -5.33 8.60
N GLN A 377 -11.41 -4.38 7.68
CA GLN A 377 -12.29 -4.45 6.51
C GLN A 377 -11.72 -5.47 5.52
N GLN A 378 -12.52 -6.47 5.17
CA GLN A 378 -12.12 -7.53 4.24
C GLN A 378 -12.68 -7.33 2.84
N ASP A 379 -13.82 -6.65 2.73
CA ASP A 379 -14.53 -6.42 1.47
C ASP A 379 -15.11 -5.01 1.38
N ASP A 380 -15.48 -4.61 0.18
CA ASP A 380 -16.07 -3.30 -0.10
C ASP A 380 -17.41 -3.15 0.61
N MET A 381 -17.64 -1.98 1.21
CA MET A 381 -18.86 -1.68 1.95
C MET A 381 -19.66 -0.61 1.22
N THR A 382 -20.76 -1.00 0.59
CA THR A 382 -21.72 -0.07 -0.03
C THR A 382 -23.04 -0.13 0.70
N ILE A 383 -23.61 1.05 0.96
CA ILE A 383 -24.96 1.20 1.47
C ILE A 383 -25.68 2.37 0.80
N VAL A 384 -26.94 2.15 0.42
CA VAL A 384 -27.83 3.16 -0.15
C VAL A 384 -29.13 3.16 0.65
N VAL A 385 -29.48 4.30 1.22
CA VAL A 385 -30.69 4.50 2.03
C VAL A 385 -31.63 5.45 1.30
N ILE A 386 -32.86 5.00 1.07
CA ILE A 386 -33.87 5.69 0.26
C ILE A 386 -35.14 5.81 1.09
N LYS A 387 -35.59 7.03 1.38
CA LYS A 387 -36.82 7.30 2.13
C LYS A 387 -37.88 7.91 1.20
N LYS A 388 -39.10 7.43 1.30
CA LYS A 388 -40.23 7.98 0.55
C LYS A 388 -40.80 9.21 1.26
N ASN A 389 -40.84 10.34 0.55
CA ASN A 389 -41.40 11.61 1.01
C ASN A 389 -42.90 11.72 0.86
#